data_AF-A0A946VSS3-F1
#
_entry.id   AF-A0A946VSS3-F1
#
_cell.length_a   1.000
_cell.length_b   1.000
_cell.length_c   1.000
_cell.angle_alpha   90.00
_cell.angle_beta   90.00
_cell.angle_gamma   90.00
#
_symmetry.space_group_name_H-M   'P 1'
#
loop_
_entity.id
_entity.type
_entity.pdbx_description
1 polymer ?
#
loop_
_entity_poly.entity_id
_entity_poly.type
_entity_poly.pdbx_seq_one_letter_code
_entity_poly.pdbx_strand_id
1 'polypeptide(L)'
;MSNTPMNLIELLLRLGCNLVAWIIVYTHCLWLATLRITGNEASSDQFWRLLLGFAPVAIGSSLLLSAMKKMPEIARILRLLGVPMVILLPLAAWPVFSALMTSTFGSAPLWGSEIVAWHSWWAPIQLIALLAITIAAIRAWVLVGDDLR
;
A
#
# COMPACT_ATOMS: atom_id res chain seq x y z
N MET A 1 20.36 -38.96 8.95
CA MET A 1 20.52 -38.25 10.24
C MET A 1 20.17 -36.79 10.03
N SER A 2 19.06 -36.36 10.65
CA SER A 2 18.42 -35.03 10.73
C SER A 2 18.68 -33.99 9.62
N ASN A 3 17.87 -34.03 8.56
CA ASN A 3 17.55 -32.85 7.76
C ASN A 3 16.64 -31.95 8.61
N THR A 4 17.20 -30.84 9.07
CA THR A 4 16.76 -30.07 10.23
C THR A 4 15.48 -29.23 10.00
N PRO A 5 14.70 -28.95 11.07
CA PRO A 5 13.49 -28.09 11.06
C PRO A 5 13.73 -26.63 10.64
N MET A 6 14.98 -26.27 10.36
CA MET A 6 15.42 -24.93 9.97
C MET A 6 14.75 -24.47 8.66
N ASN A 7 14.48 -25.40 7.74
CA ASN A 7 13.86 -25.09 6.44
C ASN A 7 12.36 -24.76 6.56
N LEU A 8 11.63 -25.39 7.49
CA LEU A 8 10.20 -25.14 7.68
C LEU A 8 9.95 -23.81 8.43
N ILE A 9 10.74 -23.54 9.47
CA ILE A 9 10.61 -22.30 10.25
C ILE A 9 10.92 -21.09 9.37
N GLU A 10 11.99 -21.15 8.57
CA GLU A 10 12.34 -20.09 7.63
C GLU A 10 11.24 -19.88 6.58
N LEU A 11 10.65 -20.96 6.06
CA LEU A 11 9.52 -20.91 5.13
C LEU A 11 8.29 -20.22 5.77
N LEU A 12 7.89 -20.64 6.97
CA LEU A 12 6.77 -20.04 7.70
C LEU A 12 7.02 -18.57 8.03
N LEU A 13 8.25 -18.22 8.44
CA LEU A 13 8.61 -16.84 8.76
C LEU A 13 8.51 -15.96 7.52
N ARG A 14 9.05 -16.41 6.37
CA ARG A 14 8.96 -15.69 5.09
C ARG A 14 7.51 -15.56 4.61
N LEU A 15 6.73 -16.63 4.71
CA LEU A 15 5.32 -16.62 4.32
C LEU A 15 4.49 -15.66 5.20
N GLY A 16 4.65 -15.74 6.52
CA GLY A 16 3.96 -14.88 7.46
C GLY A 16 4.34 -13.42 7.29
N CYS A 17 5.64 -13.13 7.12
CA CYS A 17 6.13 -11.77 6.88
C CYS A 17 5.57 -11.18 5.56
N ASN A 18 5.51 -11.99 4.51
CA ASN A 18 4.93 -11.62 3.23
C ASN A 18 3.43 -11.34 3.35
N LEU A 19 2.69 -12.20 4.05
CA LEU A 19 1.25 -12.02 4.27
C LEU A 19 0.94 -10.73 5.06
N VAL A 20 1.68 -10.49 6.15
CA VAL A 20 1.52 -9.27 6.96
C VAL A 20 1.82 -8.03 6.14
N ALA A 21 2.90 -8.03 5.35
CA ALA A 21 3.24 -6.91 4.49
C ALA A 21 2.15 -6.64 3.43
N TRP A 22 1.57 -7.69 2.84
CA TRP A 22 0.41 -7.55 1.95
C TRP A 22 -0.80 -6.96 2.67
N ILE A 23 -1.13 -7.43 3.88
CA ILE A 23 -2.25 -6.90 4.67
C ILE A 23 -2.07 -5.40 4.91
N ILE A 24 -0.88 -4.97 5.33
CA ILE A 24 -0.58 -3.56 5.58
C ILE A 24 -0.81 -2.72 4.31
N VAL A 25 -0.29 -3.18 3.17
CA VAL A 25 -0.44 -2.50 1.88
C VAL A 25 -1.92 -2.44 1.46
N TYR A 26 -2.65 -3.54 1.63
CA TYR A 26 -4.10 -3.62 1.37
C TYR A 26 -4.89 -2.66 2.23
N THR A 27 -4.64 -2.66 3.54
CA THR A 27 -5.29 -1.76 4.48
C THR A 27 -5.02 -0.31 4.11
N HIS A 28 -3.76 0.04 3.78
CA HIS A 28 -3.42 1.40 3.36
C HIS A 28 -4.17 1.83 2.10
N CYS A 29 -4.16 1.01 1.04
CA CYS A 29 -4.90 1.29 -0.20
C CYS A 29 -6.41 1.39 0.04
N LEU A 30 -6.98 0.51 0.87
CA LEU A 30 -8.39 0.53 1.22
C LEU A 30 -8.75 1.83 1.93
N TRP A 31 -7.94 2.25 2.90
CA TRP A 31 -8.16 3.49 3.66
C TRP A 31 -8.04 4.72 2.77
N LEU A 32 -7.09 4.74 1.83
CA LEU A 32 -7.04 5.76 0.78
C LEU A 32 -8.33 5.75 -0.05
N ALA A 33 -8.79 4.59 -0.51
CA ALA A 33 -10.02 4.50 -1.30
C ALA A 33 -11.27 4.98 -0.52
N THR A 34 -11.34 4.72 0.79
CA THR A 34 -12.48 5.15 1.63
C THR A 34 -12.49 6.64 1.92
N LEU A 35 -11.35 7.35 1.82
CA LEU A 35 -11.30 8.82 1.96
C LEU A 35 -12.25 9.52 0.99
N ARG A 36 -12.45 8.94 -0.19
CA ARG A 36 -13.41 9.46 -1.18
C ARG A 36 -14.84 9.46 -0.64
N ILE A 37 -15.19 8.49 0.21
CA ILE A 37 -16.55 8.28 0.72
C ILE A 37 -16.78 9.15 1.97
N THR A 38 -15.75 9.32 2.81
CA THR A 38 -15.87 9.99 4.11
C THR A 38 -15.36 11.44 4.15
N GLY A 39 -14.81 11.95 3.04
CA GLY A 39 -14.09 13.23 2.98
C GLY A 39 -14.88 14.51 3.32
N ASN A 40 -16.18 14.42 3.61
CA ASN A 40 -17.02 15.59 3.91
C ASN A 40 -17.34 15.76 5.41
N GLU A 41 -16.84 14.89 6.29
CA GLU A 41 -17.10 14.93 7.73
C GLU A 41 -15.92 15.51 8.52
N ALA A 42 -16.18 16.16 9.65
CA ALA A 42 -15.13 16.66 10.57
C ALA A 42 -14.23 15.53 11.13
N SER A 43 -14.70 14.29 11.09
CA SER A 43 -13.94 13.07 11.40
C SER A 43 -12.82 12.79 10.38
N SER A 44 -12.88 13.39 9.19
CA SER A 44 -11.92 13.14 8.12
C SER A 44 -10.52 13.69 8.42
N ASP A 45 -10.37 14.79 9.17
CA ASP A 45 -9.07 15.37 9.52
C ASP A 45 -8.17 14.37 10.29
N GLN A 46 -8.76 13.68 11.27
CA GLN A 46 -8.07 12.64 12.03
C GLN A 46 -7.66 11.47 11.12
N PHE A 47 -8.50 11.14 10.15
CA PHE A 47 -8.26 10.07 9.19
C PHE A 47 -7.13 10.44 8.21
N TRP A 48 -7.07 11.68 7.70
CA TRP A 48 -5.97 12.19 6.88
C TRP A 48 -4.62 12.13 7.60
N ARG A 49 -4.59 12.55 8.88
CA ARG A 49 -3.38 12.49 9.73
C ARG A 49 -2.93 11.07 10.02
N LEU A 50 -3.87 10.16 10.28
CA LEU A 50 -3.55 8.75 10.53
C LEU A 50 -2.96 8.10 9.27
N LEU A 51 -3.53 8.38 8.10
CA LEU A 51 -2.99 7.94 6.81
C LEU A 51 -1.59 8.50 6.53
N LEU A 52 -1.30 9.73 6.96
CA LEU A 52 0.05 10.30 6.88
C LEU A 52 1.05 9.50 7.73
N GLY A 53 0.68 9.19 8.97
CA GLY A 53 1.50 8.36 9.86
C GLY A 53 1.67 6.93 9.37
N PHE A 54 0.70 6.39 8.64
CA PHE A 54 0.74 5.02 8.12
C PHE A 54 1.52 4.85 6.81
N ALA A 55 1.71 5.94 6.05
CA ALA A 55 2.42 5.88 4.76
C ALA A 55 3.86 5.34 4.84
N PRO A 56 4.72 5.72 5.82
CA PRO A 56 6.05 5.12 5.99
C PRO A 56 6.00 3.61 6.25
N VAL A 57 5.00 3.14 6.99
CA VAL A 57 4.80 1.71 7.27
C VAL A 57 4.45 0.98 5.97
N ALA A 58 3.54 1.55 5.16
CA ALA A 58 3.18 1.00 3.86
C ALA A 58 4.37 0.97 2.88
N ILE A 59 5.20 2.01 2.85
CA ILE A 59 6.45 2.05 2.07
C ILE A 59 7.39 0.94 2.53
N GLY A 60 7.65 0.82 3.84
CA GLY A 60 8.53 -0.21 4.41
C GLY A 60 8.04 -1.62 4.09
N SER A 61 6.75 -1.88 4.24
CA SER A 61 6.13 -3.15 3.85
C SER A 61 6.28 -3.43 2.35
N SER A 62 6.11 -2.42 1.49
CA SER A 62 6.28 -2.58 0.05
C SER A 62 7.73 -2.91 -0.35
N LEU A 63 8.70 -2.26 0.28
CA LEU A 63 10.11 -2.55 0.09
C LEU A 63 10.46 -3.97 0.56
N LEU A 64 9.91 -4.39 1.70
CA LEU A 64 10.07 -5.73 2.23
C LEU A 64 9.48 -6.79 1.27
N LEU A 65 8.29 -6.55 0.71
CA LEU A 65 7.69 -7.39 -0.33
C LEU A 65 8.60 -7.50 -1.57
N SER A 66 9.27 -6.41 -1.94
CA SER A 66 10.19 -6.37 -3.07
C SER A 66 11.53 -7.07 -2.80
N ALA A 67 11.97 -7.14 -1.54
CA ALA A 67 13.23 -7.77 -1.14
C ALA A 67 13.10 -9.28 -0.92
N MET A 68 11.90 -9.79 -0.60
CA MET A 68 11.71 -11.21 -0.34
C MET A 68 11.80 -12.07 -1.61
N LYS A 69 12.75 -13.01 -1.61
CA LYS A 69 12.93 -14.00 -2.69
C LYS A 69 11.67 -14.87 -2.78
N LYS A 70 11.00 -14.84 -3.94
CA LYS A 70 9.75 -15.56 -4.16
C LYS A 70 10.01 -17.05 -4.34
N MET A 71 9.14 -17.84 -3.73
CA MET A 71 9.03 -19.27 -4.03
C MET A 71 7.92 -19.48 -5.05
N PRO A 72 8.05 -20.45 -5.96
CA PRO A 72 7.11 -20.65 -7.08
C PRO A 72 5.67 -20.92 -6.61
N GLU A 73 5.48 -21.60 -5.48
CA GLU A 73 4.13 -21.82 -4.91
C GLU A 73 3.50 -20.52 -4.38
N ILE A 74 4.32 -19.70 -3.70
CA ILE A 74 3.92 -18.40 -3.14
C ILE A 74 3.62 -17.40 -4.27
N ALA A 75 4.32 -17.50 -5.39
CA ALA A 75 4.09 -16.68 -6.59
C ALA A 75 2.67 -16.83 -7.15
N ARG A 76 2.09 -18.04 -7.11
CA ARG A 76 0.71 -18.28 -7.57
C ARG A 76 -0.32 -17.59 -6.69
N ILE A 77 -0.14 -17.66 -5.37
CA ILE A 77 -1.00 -16.99 -4.39
C ILE A 77 -0.84 -15.47 -4.50
N LEU A 78 0.40 -14.98 -4.65
CA LEU A 78 0.68 -13.56 -4.86
C LEU A 78 0.04 -13.01 -6.13
N ARG A 79 -0.01 -13.80 -7.22
CA ARG A 79 -0.68 -13.38 -8.46
C ARG A 79 -2.17 -13.15 -8.24
N LEU A 80 -2.80 -14.02 -7.45
CA LEU A 80 -4.20 -13.91 -7.07
C LEU A 80 -4.44 -12.69 -6.17
N LEU A 81 -3.50 -12.40 -5.26
CA LEU A 81 -3.46 -11.16 -4.48
C LEU A 81 -3.10 -9.92 -5.30
N GLY A 82 -2.53 -10.05 -6.50
CA GLY A 82 -2.27 -8.89 -7.36
C GLY A 82 -3.55 -8.34 -8.01
N VAL A 83 -4.52 -9.22 -8.31
CA VAL A 83 -5.75 -8.84 -9.03
C VAL A 83 -6.61 -7.81 -8.28
N PRO A 84 -6.96 -8.00 -6.98
CA PRO A 84 -7.72 -6.99 -6.26
C PRO A 84 -6.94 -5.69 -6.13
N MET A 85 -5.60 -5.77 -6.05
CA MET A 85 -4.75 -4.60 -5.91
C MET A 85 -4.72 -3.73 -7.18
N VAL A 86 -4.83 -4.33 -8.37
CA VAL A 86 -4.98 -3.59 -9.63
C VAL A 86 -6.28 -2.78 -9.66
N ILE A 87 -7.34 -3.26 -9.02
CA ILE A 87 -8.61 -2.53 -8.90
C ILE A 87 -8.51 -1.45 -7.82
N LEU A 88 -7.88 -1.76 -6.69
CA LEU A 88 -7.74 -0.85 -5.54
C LEU A 88 -6.79 0.32 -5.79
N LEU A 89 -5.70 0.11 -6.53
CA LEU A 89 -4.71 1.16 -6.82
C LEU A 89 -5.29 2.42 -7.48
N PRO A 90 -6.08 2.36 -8.56
CA PRO A 90 -6.68 3.55 -9.16
C PRO A 90 -7.70 4.22 -8.22
N LEU A 91 -8.42 3.45 -7.40
CA LEU A 91 -9.31 3.99 -6.36
C LEU A 91 -8.52 4.76 -5.28
N ALA A 92 -7.38 4.23 -4.86
CA ALA A 92 -6.49 4.85 -3.88
C ALA A 92 -5.68 6.03 -4.45
N ALA A 93 -5.37 6.02 -5.74
CA ALA A 93 -4.64 7.09 -6.42
C ALA A 93 -5.48 8.36 -6.62
N TRP A 94 -6.78 8.22 -6.76
CA TRP A 94 -7.69 9.34 -6.95
C TRP A 94 -7.61 10.43 -5.85
N PRO A 95 -7.77 10.12 -4.55
CA PRO A 95 -7.69 11.13 -3.50
C PRO A 95 -6.33 11.83 -3.47
N VAL A 96 -5.24 11.08 -3.70
CA VAL A 96 -3.88 11.64 -3.79
C VAL A 96 -3.74 12.59 -4.97
N PHE A 97 -4.25 12.20 -6.14
CA PHE A 97 -4.25 13.04 -7.33
C PHE A 97 -5.09 14.32 -7.13
N SER A 98 -6.28 14.20 -6.52
CA SER A 98 -7.10 15.37 -6.21
C SER A 98 -6.42 16.33 -5.24
N ALA A 99 -5.73 15.80 -4.22
CA ALA A 99 -4.98 16.62 -3.27
C ALA A 99 -3.78 17.33 -3.93
N LEU A 100 -3.14 16.70 -4.93
CA LEU A 100 -2.04 17.30 -5.69
C LEU A 100 -2.50 18.41 -6.65
N MET A 101 -3.63 18.23 -7.34
CA MET A 101 -4.04 19.12 -8.43
C MET A 101 -4.91 20.29 -8.00
N THR A 102 -5.79 20.10 -7.01
CA THR A 102 -6.86 21.08 -6.72
C THR A 102 -6.82 21.67 -5.32
N SER A 103 -5.79 21.37 -4.51
CA SER A 103 -5.76 21.73 -3.08
C SER A 103 -7.03 21.29 -2.33
N THR A 104 -7.73 20.26 -2.84
CA THR A 104 -8.95 19.72 -2.27
C THR A 104 -8.74 18.26 -1.93
N PHE A 105 -9.29 17.86 -0.79
CA PHE A 105 -9.22 16.49 -0.29
C PHE A 105 -10.45 15.74 -0.76
N GLY A 106 -10.40 15.10 -1.93
CA GLY A 106 -11.50 14.28 -2.43
C GLY A 106 -12.81 15.06 -2.57
N SER A 107 -12.77 16.23 -3.21
CA SER A 107 -13.87 17.17 -3.51
C SER A 107 -14.33 18.16 -2.42
N ALA A 108 -13.84 18.06 -1.18
CA ALA A 108 -14.10 19.08 -0.16
C ALA A 108 -13.06 20.23 -0.24
N PRO A 109 -13.48 21.51 -0.28
CA PRO A 109 -12.57 22.64 -0.12
C PRO A 109 -12.02 22.69 1.32
N LEU A 110 -10.78 23.15 1.49
CA LEU A 110 -10.20 23.46 2.80
C LEU A 110 -10.94 24.66 3.40
N TRP A 111 -12.01 24.43 4.16
CA TRP A 111 -12.66 25.50 4.94
C TRP A 111 -12.02 25.59 6.32
N GLY A 112 -11.22 26.63 6.52
CA GLY A 112 -10.63 26.99 7.82
C GLY A 112 -9.26 27.65 7.65
N SER A 113 -9.05 28.82 8.25
CA SER A 113 -7.83 29.63 8.20
C SER A 113 -6.60 28.99 8.86
N GLU A 114 -6.62 27.69 9.15
CA GLU A 114 -5.49 26.93 9.67
C GLU A 114 -5.02 25.95 8.61
N ILE A 115 -4.35 26.47 7.58
CA ILE A 115 -3.55 25.66 6.68
C ILE A 115 -2.38 25.12 7.52
N VAL A 116 -2.61 24.02 8.21
CA VAL A 116 -1.57 23.39 9.03
C VAL A 116 -0.49 22.86 8.09
N ALA A 117 0.78 23.17 8.39
CA ALA A 117 1.93 22.85 7.55
C ALA A 117 2.05 21.36 7.14
N TRP A 118 1.41 20.41 7.84
CA TRP A 118 1.46 19.00 7.44
C TRP A 118 0.65 18.70 6.16
N HIS A 119 -0.36 19.52 5.83
CA HIS A 119 -1.17 19.32 4.63
C HIS A 119 -0.36 19.41 3.34
N SER A 120 0.67 20.27 3.31
CA SER A 120 1.56 20.40 2.14
C SER A 120 2.41 19.15 1.90
N TRP A 121 2.66 18.36 2.96
CA TRP A 121 3.45 17.13 2.88
C TRP A 121 2.60 15.88 2.67
N TRP A 122 1.28 15.98 2.90
CA TRP A 122 0.41 14.82 2.82
C TRP A 122 0.42 14.18 1.43
N ALA A 123 0.04 14.93 0.39
CA ALA A 123 -0.11 14.37 -0.94
C ALA A 123 1.21 13.83 -1.54
N PRO A 124 2.36 14.53 -1.38
CA PRO A 124 3.65 13.99 -1.79
C PRO A 124 4.02 12.67 -1.10
N ILE A 125 3.79 12.56 0.20
CA ILE A 125 4.12 11.33 0.96
C ILE A 125 3.24 10.17 0.50
N GLN A 126 1.95 10.39 0.30
CA GLN A 126 1.03 9.35 -0.18
C GLN A 126 1.34 8.94 -1.62
N LEU A 127 1.80 9.88 -2.46
CA LEU A 127 2.24 9.57 -3.81
C LEU A 127 3.46 8.63 -3.79
N ILE A 128 4.45 8.91 -2.93
CA ILE A 128 5.61 8.05 -2.74
C ILE A 128 5.19 6.66 -2.26
N ALA A 129 4.25 6.58 -1.31
CA ALA A 129 3.70 5.32 -0.83
C ALA A 129 3.01 4.52 -1.95
N LEU A 130 2.14 5.15 -2.73
CA LEU A 130 1.48 4.51 -3.87
C LEU A 130 2.47 4.06 -4.95
N LEU A 131 3.51 4.84 -5.24
CA LEU A 131 4.55 4.45 -6.18
C LEU A 131 5.31 3.22 -5.69
N ALA A 132 5.72 3.21 -4.41
CA ALA A 132 6.38 2.06 -3.81
C ALA A 132 5.49 0.82 -3.89
N ILE A 133 4.20 0.92 -3.53
CA ILE A 133 3.22 -0.17 -3.60
C ILE A 133 3.05 -0.67 -5.04
N THR A 134 2.92 0.24 -6.00
CA THR A 134 2.75 -0.09 -7.41
C THR A 134 3.98 -0.85 -7.94
N ILE A 135 5.19 -0.41 -7.60
CA ILE A 135 6.43 -1.11 -7.98
C ILE A 135 6.47 -2.51 -7.38
N ALA A 136 6.11 -2.67 -6.11
CA ALA A 136 6.08 -3.99 -5.48
C ALA A 136 5.01 -4.89 -6.09
N ALA A 137 3.83 -4.35 -6.43
CA ALA A 137 2.76 -5.09 -7.11
C ALA A 137 3.17 -5.53 -8.53
N ILE A 138 3.80 -4.65 -9.30
CA ILE A 138 4.33 -4.98 -10.64
C ILE A 138 5.42 -6.03 -10.52
N ARG A 139 6.39 -5.86 -9.62
CA ARG A 139 7.41 -6.88 -9.35
C ARG A 139 6.78 -8.19 -8.89
N ALA A 140 5.74 -8.13 -8.07
CA ALA A 140 4.94 -9.27 -7.63
C ALA A 140 4.35 -10.04 -8.81
N TRP A 141 3.94 -9.36 -9.88
CA TRP A 141 3.38 -9.95 -11.11
C TRP A 141 4.42 -10.35 -12.17
N VAL A 142 5.38 -9.49 -12.51
CA VAL A 142 6.32 -9.70 -13.63
C VAL A 142 7.26 -10.86 -13.37
N LEU A 143 7.84 -10.95 -12.17
CA LEU A 143 8.75 -12.05 -11.81
C LEU A 143 8.06 -13.43 -11.77
N VAL A 144 6.73 -13.50 -11.86
CA VAL A 144 5.97 -14.76 -11.95
C VAL A 144 5.79 -15.19 -13.41
N GLY A 145 5.94 -14.26 -14.37
CA GLY A 145 5.89 -14.56 -15.80
C GLY A 145 7.15 -15.27 -16.32
N ASP A 146 8.30 -14.99 -15.72
CA ASP A 146 9.60 -15.56 -16.15
C ASP A 146 9.79 -17.03 -15.71
N ASP A 147 9.20 -17.44 -14.58
CA ASP A 147 9.30 -18.83 -14.07
C ASP A 147 8.34 -19.82 -14.79
N LEU A 148 7.53 -19.35 -15.74
CA LEU A 148 6.58 -20.17 -16.52
C LEU A 148 7.00 -20.38 -17.98
N ARG A 149 8.22 -19.96 -18.35
CA ARG A 149 8.85 -20.27 -19.64
C ARG A 149 9.99 -21.27 -19.43
#